data_AF-A0A840CKE4-F1
#
_entry.id   AF-A0A840CKE4-F1
#
_cell.length_a   1.000
_cell.length_b   1.000
_cell.length_c   1.000
_cell.angle_alpha   90.00
_cell.angle_beta   90.00
_cell.angle_gamma   90.00
#
_symmetry.space_group_name_H-M   'P 1'
#
loop_
_entity.id
_entity.type
_entity.pdbx_description
1 polymer ?
#
loop_
_entity_poly.entity_id
_entity_poly.type
_entity_poly.pdbx_seq_one_letter_code
_entity_poly.pdbx_strand_id
1 'polypeptide(L)'
;MQTDPKTLQATATGAGSLPQLSHARNPGMALDMDWVKGVQANTSAIERRTASLPGRRSVKKDYQAAWLLKAITLIDLTTLAGDDTAGRVRRLCAKARQPVRADLLEALGMGPIHTGAVCVYHAMIEPAVEALRGTGIPVAAVSTGFPAGLSPFPLRVQEIRESVKAGAAEIDIVISRRHVLTGDWQALYDEMRLFREACGDAHVKAILATGELGTLRNVARASLVCMMAGADFIKTSTGKESVNATLPVSLVMIRAIRDYHQRTGHRVGYKPAGGISTAKDALNYLALLKDELGTRWLQPDLFRFGASSLLGDIERQLEHHVTGQYSAGYRHPMG
;
A
#
# COMPACT_ATOMS: atom_id res chain seq x y z
N MET A 1 29.38 22.97 -28.79
CA MET A 1 29.56 23.22 -27.34
C MET A 1 29.06 21.97 -26.63
N GLN A 2 30.00 21.13 -26.20
CA GLN A 2 29.75 19.83 -25.57
C GLN A 2 29.05 20.03 -24.21
N THR A 3 27.99 19.29 -23.94
CA THR A 3 27.37 19.23 -22.62
C THR A 3 27.85 17.99 -21.88
N ASP A 4 28.58 18.23 -20.80
CA ASP A 4 29.16 17.24 -19.89
C ASP A 4 28.10 16.34 -19.23
N PRO A 5 28.31 15.01 -19.17
CA PRO A 5 27.43 14.09 -18.47
C PRO A 5 28.05 13.68 -17.12
N LYS A 6 27.93 14.48 -16.06
CA LYS A 6 28.32 14.05 -14.70
C LYS A 6 27.63 14.87 -13.60
N THR A 7 26.43 14.46 -13.20
CA THR A 7 25.96 14.67 -11.81
C THR A 7 24.94 13.60 -11.42
N LEU A 8 25.42 12.37 -11.21
CA LEU A 8 24.75 11.40 -10.34
C LEU A 8 25.54 11.39 -9.04
N GLN A 9 25.16 12.26 -8.10
CA GLN A 9 25.59 12.12 -6.72
C GLN A 9 24.85 10.93 -6.12
N ALA A 10 25.60 9.85 -5.90
CA ALA A 10 25.19 8.76 -5.03
C ALA A 10 25.02 9.33 -3.61
N THR A 11 23.78 9.46 -3.16
CA THR A 11 23.48 9.74 -1.77
C THR A 11 23.86 8.52 -0.94
N ALA A 12 24.79 8.72 -0.02
CA ALA A 12 25.27 7.73 0.94
C ALA A 12 24.09 7.07 1.67
N THR A 13 24.04 5.75 1.64
CA THR A 13 23.15 4.92 2.45
C THR A 13 23.57 5.02 3.91
N GLY A 14 22.90 5.89 4.66
CA GLY A 14 22.96 5.85 6.12
C GLY A 14 22.39 4.53 6.62
N ALA A 15 23.06 3.91 7.58
CA ALA A 15 22.53 2.77 8.33
C ALA A 15 21.21 3.22 9.01
N GLY A 16 20.07 2.80 8.47
CA GLY A 16 18.74 3.14 8.99
C GLY A 16 17.63 3.36 7.95
N SER A 17 17.94 3.47 6.64
CA SER A 17 16.89 3.57 5.62
C SER A 17 16.39 2.20 5.17
N LEU A 18 15.07 1.96 5.26
CA LEU A 18 14.44 0.79 4.65
C LEU A 18 14.77 0.70 3.15
N PRO A 19 14.86 -0.51 2.56
CA PRO A 19 15.47 -0.72 1.23
C PRO A 19 14.86 0.09 0.07
N GLN A 20 13.68 0.67 0.26
CA GLN A 20 12.96 1.41 -0.77
C GLN A 20 12.80 2.92 -0.48
N LEU A 21 13.12 3.38 0.73
CA LEU A 21 12.92 4.78 1.13
C LEU A 21 13.88 5.72 0.40
N SER A 22 13.32 6.65 -0.38
CA SER A 22 14.09 7.73 -1.03
C SER A 22 13.79 9.12 -0.46
N HIS A 23 13.11 9.19 0.68
CA HIS A 23 12.70 10.43 1.32
C HIS A 23 12.71 10.31 2.85
N ALA A 24 12.74 11.45 3.53
CA ALA A 24 12.65 11.48 5.00
C ALA A 24 11.30 10.93 5.46
N ARG A 25 11.35 10.01 6.42
CA ARG A 25 10.18 9.42 7.06
C ARG A 25 9.32 10.49 7.73
N ASN A 26 7.99 10.34 7.73
CA ASN A 26 7.09 11.24 8.44
C ASN A 26 7.43 11.21 9.96
N PRO A 27 7.90 12.32 10.56
CA PRO A 27 8.21 12.35 11.99
C PRO A 27 6.96 12.42 12.87
N GLY A 28 5.79 12.66 12.27
CA GLY A 28 4.58 13.07 12.98
C GLY A 28 4.63 14.53 13.39
N MET A 29 3.54 15.01 13.97
CA MET A 29 3.37 16.36 14.52
C MET A 29 2.37 16.33 15.67
N ALA A 30 2.26 17.43 16.41
CA ALA A 30 1.20 17.56 17.41
C ALA A 30 -0.19 17.47 16.77
N LEU A 31 -1.14 16.88 17.48
CA LEU A 31 -2.52 16.79 17.02
C LEU A 31 -3.13 18.19 16.88
N ASP A 32 -3.54 18.56 15.66
CA ASP A 32 -4.23 19.82 15.37
C ASP A 32 -5.74 19.54 15.25
N MET A 33 -6.46 19.75 16.35
CA MET A 33 -7.89 19.50 16.43
C MET A 33 -8.73 20.47 15.60
N ASP A 34 -8.25 21.67 15.33
CA ASP A 34 -8.96 22.64 14.49
C ASP A 34 -8.92 22.20 13.04
N TRP A 35 -7.78 21.68 12.57
CA TRP A 35 -7.69 21.05 11.26
C TRP A 35 -8.62 19.84 11.15
N VAL A 36 -8.57 18.92 12.13
CA VAL A 36 -9.46 17.73 12.13
C VAL A 36 -10.93 18.13 12.09
N LYS A 37 -11.36 19.10 12.91
CA LYS A 37 -12.75 19.57 12.93
C LYS A 37 -13.14 20.28 11.64
N GLY A 38 -12.22 21.05 11.05
CA GLY A 38 -12.40 21.79 9.80
C GLY A 38 -12.54 20.91 8.54
N VAL A 39 -12.01 19.68 8.56
CA VAL A 39 -12.11 18.76 7.41
C VAL A 39 -13.57 18.47 7.05
N GLN A 40 -13.89 18.69 5.78
CA GLN A 40 -15.18 18.37 5.17
C GLN A 40 -15.01 17.39 4.00
N ALA A 41 -16.03 16.57 3.77
CA ALA A 41 -16.13 15.68 2.62
C ALA A 41 -17.54 15.77 2.04
N ASN A 42 -17.68 16.40 0.88
CA ASN A 42 -18.94 16.45 0.14
C ASN A 42 -19.11 15.15 -0.66
N THR A 43 -19.86 14.19 -0.11
CA THR A 43 -20.02 12.85 -0.66
C THR A 43 -20.46 12.87 -2.11
N SER A 44 -21.54 13.61 -2.45
CA SER A 44 -22.05 13.62 -3.81
C SER A 44 -21.07 14.23 -4.82
N ALA A 45 -20.29 15.24 -4.43
CA ALA A 45 -19.26 15.80 -5.30
C ALA A 45 -18.09 14.83 -5.51
N ILE A 46 -17.68 14.12 -4.46
CA ILE A 46 -16.64 13.09 -4.50
C ILE A 46 -17.08 11.94 -5.43
N GLU A 47 -18.29 11.42 -5.23
CA GLU A 47 -18.84 10.32 -6.03
C GLU A 47 -18.92 10.70 -7.52
N ARG A 48 -19.48 11.88 -7.85
CA ARG A 48 -19.52 12.39 -9.23
C ARG A 48 -18.13 12.50 -9.84
N ARG A 49 -17.14 13.01 -9.09
CA ARG A 49 -15.77 13.11 -9.57
C ARG A 49 -15.21 11.73 -9.88
N THR A 50 -15.34 10.78 -8.97
CA THR A 50 -14.77 9.43 -9.14
C THR A 50 -15.48 8.60 -10.20
N ALA A 51 -16.79 8.76 -10.38
CA ALA A 51 -17.55 8.09 -11.43
C ALA A 51 -17.06 8.47 -12.84
N SER A 52 -16.54 9.70 -13.01
CA SER A 52 -16.00 10.16 -14.29
C SER A 52 -14.59 9.65 -14.63
N LEU A 53 -13.86 9.08 -13.65
CA LEU A 53 -12.46 8.69 -13.85
C LEU A 53 -12.28 7.56 -14.88
N PRO A 54 -13.01 6.42 -14.79
CA PRO A 54 -12.77 5.29 -15.69
C PRO A 54 -13.04 5.61 -17.17
N GLY A 55 -13.97 6.53 -17.45
CA GLY A 55 -14.31 6.92 -18.82
C GLY A 55 -13.37 7.95 -19.46
N ARG A 56 -12.57 8.68 -18.66
CA ARG A 56 -11.76 9.83 -19.13
C ARG A 56 -10.26 9.58 -19.17
N ARG A 57 -9.79 8.41 -18.72
CA ARG A 57 -8.37 8.10 -18.49
C ARG A 57 -7.95 6.75 -19.08
N SER A 58 -8.47 6.44 -20.27
CA SER A 58 -8.14 5.20 -20.96
C SER A 58 -6.71 5.22 -21.48
N VAL A 59 -5.87 4.36 -20.92
CA VAL A 59 -4.52 4.06 -21.42
C VAL A 59 -4.62 2.80 -22.29
N LYS A 60 -4.04 2.80 -23.49
CA LYS A 60 -4.19 1.72 -24.48
C LYS A 60 -2.83 1.19 -24.95
N LYS A 61 -2.83 -0.06 -25.44
CA LYS A 61 -1.68 -0.71 -26.09
C LYS A 61 -0.42 -0.65 -25.20
N ASP A 62 0.72 -0.25 -25.74
CA ASP A 62 2.01 -0.31 -25.05
C ASP A 62 2.04 0.56 -23.79
N TYR A 63 1.33 1.68 -23.78
CA TYR A 63 1.20 2.49 -22.56
C TYR A 63 0.41 1.75 -21.47
N GLN A 64 -0.58 0.95 -21.85
CA GLN A 64 -1.34 0.14 -20.91
C GLN A 64 -0.42 -0.94 -20.33
N ALA A 65 0.33 -1.65 -21.18
CA ALA A 65 1.31 -2.63 -20.74
C ALA A 65 2.34 -2.02 -19.79
N ALA A 66 2.89 -0.84 -20.11
CA ALA A 66 3.83 -0.13 -19.23
C ALA A 66 3.22 0.23 -17.87
N TRP A 67 1.97 0.69 -17.83
CA TRP A 67 1.27 0.99 -16.58
C TRP A 67 0.96 -0.26 -15.76
N LEU A 68 0.68 -1.39 -16.41
CA LEU A 68 0.46 -2.67 -15.75
C LEU A 68 1.75 -3.25 -15.17
N LEU A 69 2.87 -3.16 -15.90
CA LEU A 69 4.19 -3.47 -15.36
C LEU A 69 4.52 -2.57 -14.16
N LYS A 70 4.19 -1.27 -14.25
CA LYS A 70 4.34 -0.36 -13.11
C LYS A 70 3.47 -0.79 -11.93
N ALA A 71 2.22 -1.18 -12.15
CA ALA A 71 1.32 -1.67 -11.11
C ALA A 71 1.93 -2.87 -10.36
N ILE A 72 2.54 -3.82 -11.07
CA ILE A 72 3.22 -4.99 -10.46
C ILE A 72 4.28 -4.55 -9.45
N THR A 73 5.12 -3.56 -9.79
CA THR A 73 6.15 -3.03 -8.87
C THR A 73 5.59 -2.39 -7.61
N LEU A 74 4.30 -2.10 -7.59
CA LEU A 74 3.59 -1.46 -6.50
C LEU A 74 2.74 -2.47 -5.71
N ILE A 75 2.74 -3.77 -6.04
CA ILE A 75 1.94 -4.76 -5.31
C ILE A 75 2.61 -5.18 -4.00
N ASP A 76 1.86 -5.13 -2.90
CA ASP A 76 2.13 -5.92 -1.71
C ASP A 76 1.45 -7.28 -1.91
N LEU A 77 2.22 -8.27 -2.36
CA LEU A 77 1.67 -9.56 -2.74
C LEU A 77 1.30 -10.32 -1.48
N THR A 78 -0.01 -10.50 -1.28
CA THR A 78 -0.56 -10.79 0.06
C THR A 78 -1.11 -12.22 0.14
N THR A 79 -0.76 -12.93 1.21
CA THR A 79 -1.55 -14.08 1.69
C THR A 79 -1.87 -13.87 3.18
N LEU A 80 -3.15 -13.97 3.52
CA LEU A 80 -3.66 -13.77 4.87
C LEU A 80 -4.79 -14.78 5.10
N ALA A 81 -4.46 -16.05 4.92
CA ALA A 81 -5.38 -17.16 5.05
C ALA A 81 -5.06 -17.97 6.31
N GLY A 82 -6.10 -18.53 6.94
CA GLY A 82 -5.91 -19.34 8.16
C GLY A 82 -5.18 -20.67 7.91
N ASP A 83 -5.10 -21.09 6.64
CA ASP A 83 -4.42 -22.28 6.16
C ASP A 83 -3.04 -21.98 5.54
N ASP A 84 -2.49 -20.79 5.78
CA ASP A 84 -1.15 -20.45 5.31
C ASP A 84 -0.09 -21.39 5.92
N THR A 85 0.76 -21.92 5.04
CA THR A 85 1.91 -22.77 5.39
C THR A 85 3.19 -22.14 4.89
N ALA A 86 4.33 -22.51 5.49
CA ALA A 86 5.65 -22.08 5.01
C ALA A 86 5.85 -22.40 3.51
N GLY A 87 5.35 -23.54 3.03
CA GLY A 87 5.41 -23.91 1.61
C GLY A 87 4.60 -22.97 0.71
N ARG A 88 3.39 -22.56 1.13
CA ARG A 88 2.56 -21.58 0.41
C ARG A 88 3.24 -20.22 0.37
N VAL A 89 3.81 -19.78 1.49
CA VAL A 89 4.52 -18.50 1.61
C VAL A 89 5.80 -18.48 0.78
N ARG A 90 6.56 -19.58 0.71
CA ARG A 90 7.72 -19.68 -0.18
C ARG A 90 7.33 -19.55 -1.65
N ARG A 91 6.20 -20.13 -2.08
CA ARG A 91 5.67 -19.96 -3.45
C ARG A 91 5.25 -18.52 -3.71
N LEU A 92 4.55 -17.89 -2.76
CA LEU A 92 4.21 -16.46 -2.81
C LEU A 92 5.46 -15.59 -2.97
N CYS A 93 6.52 -15.86 -2.21
CA CYS A 93 7.79 -15.15 -2.29
C CYS A 93 8.51 -15.36 -3.63
N ALA A 94 8.52 -16.60 -4.14
CA ALA A 94 9.05 -16.88 -5.48
C ALA A 94 8.29 -16.08 -6.55
N LYS A 95 6.96 -16.02 -6.43
CA LYS A 95 6.11 -15.21 -7.32
C LYS A 95 6.38 -13.71 -7.21
N ALA A 96 6.59 -13.20 -6.00
CA ALA A 96 6.96 -11.80 -5.76
C ALA A 96 8.30 -11.43 -6.43
N ARG A 97 9.27 -12.34 -6.43
CA ARG A 97 10.58 -12.18 -7.08
C ARG A 97 10.52 -12.23 -8.60
N GLN A 98 9.64 -13.06 -9.15
CA GLN A 98 9.46 -13.26 -10.59
C GLN A 98 7.97 -13.16 -10.96
N PRO A 99 7.40 -11.94 -10.88
CA PRO A 99 5.97 -11.75 -11.05
C PRO A 99 5.51 -11.95 -12.49
N VAL A 100 6.38 -11.74 -13.48
CA VAL A 100 6.10 -11.92 -14.92
C VAL A 100 7.14 -12.86 -15.51
N ARG A 101 6.71 -13.71 -16.45
CA ARG A 101 7.62 -14.60 -17.19
C ARG A 101 8.67 -13.80 -17.97
N ALA A 102 9.89 -14.33 -18.03
CA ALA A 102 11.02 -13.64 -18.64
C ALA A 102 10.82 -13.36 -20.15
N ASP A 103 10.22 -14.28 -20.89
CA ASP A 103 9.94 -14.13 -22.32
C ASP A 103 8.96 -13.00 -22.61
N LEU A 104 7.97 -12.80 -21.73
CA LEU A 104 7.04 -11.67 -21.85
C LEU A 104 7.72 -10.33 -21.55
N LEU A 105 8.61 -10.29 -20.56
CA LEU A 105 9.38 -9.08 -20.26
C LEU A 105 10.33 -8.71 -21.41
N GLU A 106 11.01 -9.70 -21.99
CA GLU A 106 11.88 -9.52 -23.15
C GLU A 106 11.11 -8.98 -24.36
N ALA A 107 9.95 -9.56 -24.68
CA ALA A 107 9.09 -9.09 -25.76
C ALA A 107 8.57 -7.66 -25.53
N LEU A 108 8.43 -7.23 -24.27
CA LEU A 108 8.04 -5.87 -23.89
C LEU A 108 9.24 -4.91 -23.77
N GLY A 109 10.48 -5.36 -24.03
CA GLY A 109 11.70 -4.55 -23.92
C GLY A 109 12.06 -4.18 -22.47
N MET A 110 11.69 -5.03 -21.50
CA MET A 110 11.82 -4.76 -20.08
C MET A 110 12.79 -5.72 -19.39
N GLY A 111 13.56 -5.19 -18.45
CA GLY A 111 14.37 -5.99 -17.53
C GLY A 111 13.53 -6.69 -16.45
N PRO A 112 14.18 -7.47 -15.57
CA PRO A 112 13.50 -8.11 -14.45
C PRO A 112 12.86 -7.06 -13.52
N ILE A 113 11.64 -7.34 -13.08
CA ILE A 113 10.89 -6.56 -12.09
C ILE A 113 10.45 -7.48 -10.95
N HIS A 114 10.17 -6.91 -9.78
CA HIS A 114 9.61 -7.62 -8.63
C HIS A 114 8.43 -6.83 -8.04
N THR A 115 7.66 -7.45 -7.14
CA THR A 115 6.58 -6.75 -6.42
C THR A 115 7.14 -5.80 -5.36
N GLY A 116 6.31 -4.88 -4.87
CA GLY A 116 6.69 -3.88 -3.87
C GLY A 116 7.01 -4.48 -2.50
N ALA A 117 6.23 -5.48 -2.07
CA ALA A 117 6.47 -6.27 -0.86
C ALA A 117 5.78 -7.64 -0.92
N VAL A 118 5.97 -8.45 0.11
CA VAL A 118 5.11 -9.60 0.45
C VAL A 118 4.44 -9.33 1.79
N CYS A 119 3.13 -9.53 1.90
CA CYS A 119 2.37 -9.30 3.14
C CYS A 119 1.80 -10.61 3.69
N VAL A 120 2.10 -10.91 4.96
CA VAL A 120 1.76 -12.18 5.63
C VAL A 120 1.25 -11.98 7.06
N TYR A 121 0.73 -13.05 7.66
CA TYR A 121 0.51 -13.11 9.12
C TYR A 121 1.81 -13.28 9.89
N HIS A 122 1.80 -12.94 11.17
CA HIS A 122 2.97 -13.01 12.06
C HIS A 122 3.72 -14.35 11.98
N ALA A 123 3.01 -15.48 12.10
CA ALA A 123 3.61 -16.81 12.07
C ALA A 123 4.38 -17.13 10.77
N MET A 124 4.10 -16.39 9.69
CA MET A 124 4.69 -16.59 8.37
C MET A 124 5.81 -15.58 8.05
N ILE A 125 6.16 -14.68 8.97
CA ILE A 125 7.23 -13.70 8.77
C ILE A 125 8.57 -14.41 8.53
N GLU A 126 8.98 -15.30 9.42
CA GLU A 126 10.29 -15.97 9.29
C GLU A 126 10.43 -16.76 7.99
N PRO A 127 9.46 -17.61 7.57
CA PRO A 127 9.50 -18.25 6.25
C PRO A 127 9.59 -17.26 5.08
N ALA A 128 8.91 -16.11 5.16
CA ALA A 128 8.95 -15.10 4.11
C ALA A 128 10.31 -14.38 4.06
N VAL A 129 10.86 -14.00 5.22
CA VAL A 129 12.16 -13.34 5.36
C VAL A 129 13.27 -14.26 4.85
N GLU A 130 13.23 -15.55 5.20
CA GLU A 130 14.14 -16.57 4.67
C GLU A 130 14.07 -16.63 3.13
N ALA A 131 12.86 -16.74 2.57
CA ALA A 131 12.64 -16.89 1.14
C ALA A 131 13.01 -15.64 0.30
N LEU A 132 12.97 -14.45 0.92
CA LEU A 132 13.25 -13.17 0.27
C LEU A 132 14.64 -12.59 0.59
N ARG A 133 15.47 -13.31 1.33
CA ARG A 133 16.82 -12.87 1.68
C ARG A 133 17.61 -12.49 0.43
N GLY A 134 18.22 -11.30 0.45
CA GLY A 134 19.04 -10.78 -0.65
C GLY A 134 18.26 -10.25 -1.86
N THR A 135 16.93 -10.26 -1.84
CA THR A 135 16.10 -9.80 -2.98
C THR A 135 15.78 -8.31 -2.95
N GLY A 136 15.89 -7.66 -1.78
CA GLY A 136 15.44 -6.28 -1.57
C GLY A 136 13.92 -6.12 -1.45
N ILE A 137 13.13 -7.20 -1.53
CA ILE A 137 11.68 -7.19 -1.32
C ILE A 137 11.41 -7.22 0.20
N PRO A 138 10.79 -6.18 0.78
CA PRO A 138 10.47 -6.18 2.20
C PRO A 138 9.32 -7.15 2.52
N VAL A 139 9.39 -7.73 3.71
CA VAL A 139 8.28 -8.47 4.32
C VAL A 139 7.45 -7.49 5.14
N ALA A 140 6.17 -7.41 4.80
CA ALA A 140 5.13 -6.75 5.57
C ALA A 140 4.36 -7.77 6.42
N ALA A 141 4.01 -7.39 7.64
CA ALA A 141 3.15 -8.19 8.51
C ALA A 141 1.90 -7.41 8.89
N VAL A 142 0.75 -8.09 8.97
CA VAL A 142 -0.41 -7.54 9.66
C VAL A 142 -0.28 -7.76 11.16
N SER A 143 -0.69 -6.78 11.96
CA SER A 143 -0.62 -6.86 13.43
C SER A 143 -1.83 -6.19 14.10
N THR A 144 -1.75 -6.01 15.42
CA THR A 144 -2.73 -5.32 16.28
C THR A 144 -4.10 -6.00 16.33
N GLY A 145 -4.12 -7.33 16.45
CA GLY A 145 -5.36 -8.11 16.50
C GLY A 145 -6.09 -8.15 15.17
N PHE A 146 -5.34 -8.14 14.06
CA PHE A 146 -5.91 -8.21 12.71
C PHE A 146 -6.84 -9.42 12.56
N PRO A 147 -7.99 -9.30 11.84
CA PRO A 147 -8.48 -8.08 11.18
C PRO A 147 -9.35 -7.17 12.07
N ALA A 148 -9.80 -7.68 13.21
CA ALA A 148 -10.82 -7.02 14.04
C ALA A 148 -10.26 -5.81 14.82
N GLY A 149 -9.00 -5.84 15.24
CA GLY A 149 -8.41 -4.76 16.03
C GLY A 149 -8.89 -4.70 17.49
N LEU A 150 -9.46 -5.80 18.01
CA LEU A 150 -10.18 -5.82 19.29
C LEU A 150 -9.43 -6.52 20.43
N SER A 151 -8.25 -7.08 20.17
CA SER A 151 -7.41 -7.66 21.22
C SER A 151 -7.01 -6.59 22.27
N PRO A 152 -6.75 -6.99 23.53
CA PRO A 152 -6.30 -6.07 24.57
C PRO A 152 -5.14 -5.18 24.10
N PHE A 153 -5.22 -3.88 24.38
CA PHE A 153 -4.29 -2.89 23.83
C PHE A 153 -2.80 -3.21 24.08
N PRO A 154 -2.37 -3.62 25.30
CA PRO A 154 -0.97 -4.00 25.53
C PRO A 154 -0.49 -5.15 24.64
N LEU A 155 -1.37 -6.11 24.35
CA LEU A 155 -1.05 -7.24 23.47
C LEU A 155 -0.93 -6.80 22.00
N ARG A 156 -1.75 -5.84 21.57
CA ARG A 156 -1.64 -5.25 20.22
C ARG A 156 -0.31 -4.54 20.01
N VAL A 157 0.17 -3.80 21.02
CA VAL A 157 1.50 -3.17 21.00
C VAL A 157 2.61 -4.23 20.99
N GLN A 158 2.48 -5.28 21.81
CA GLN A 158 3.46 -6.36 21.85
C GLN A 158 3.53 -7.13 20.52
N GLU A 159 2.40 -7.38 19.86
CA GLU A 159 2.34 -8.06 18.57
C GLU A 159 3.14 -7.32 17.47
N ILE A 160 3.14 -5.98 17.49
CA ILE A 160 3.99 -5.18 16.61
C ILE A 160 5.46 -5.48 16.89
N ARG A 161 5.88 -5.40 18.16
CA ARG A 161 7.27 -5.64 18.56
C ARG A 161 7.75 -7.03 18.19
N GLU A 162 6.92 -8.05 18.41
CA GLU A 162 7.24 -9.42 18.01
C GLU A 162 7.36 -9.54 16.48
N SER A 163 6.48 -8.88 15.73
CA SER A 163 6.54 -8.91 14.26
C SER A 163 7.81 -8.24 13.72
N VAL A 164 8.21 -7.10 14.30
CA VAL A 164 9.48 -6.44 13.98
C VAL A 164 10.67 -7.33 14.35
N LYS A 165 10.64 -7.94 15.54
CA LYS A 165 11.69 -8.87 16.00
C LYS A 165 11.83 -10.09 15.09
N ALA A 166 10.73 -10.60 14.54
CA ALA A 166 10.73 -11.69 13.56
C ALA A 166 11.27 -11.28 12.18
N GLY A 167 11.54 -9.99 11.96
CA GLY A 167 12.17 -9.46 10.76
C GLY A 167 11.24 -8.78 9.77
N ALA A 168 9.99 -8.47 10.16
CA ALA A 168 9.12 -7.66 9.31
C ALA A 168 9.68 -6.23 9.20
N ALA A 169 9.89 -5.78 7.97
CA ALA A 169 10.38 -4.43 7.65
C ALA A 169 9.22 -3.41 7.57
N GLU A 170 7.99 -3.89 7.46
CA GLU A 170 6.79 -3.07 7.42
C GLU A 170 5.67 -3.71 8.23
N ILE A 171 4.90 -2.92 8.96
CA ILE A 171 3.79 -3.36 9.81
C ILE A 171 2.50 -2.67 9.37
N ASP A 172 1.53 -3.46 8.95
CA ASP A 172 0.18 -3.04 8.64
C ASP A 172 -0.68 -3.16 9.91
N ILE A 173 -0.88 -2.05 10.63
CA ILE A 173 -1.68 -1.99 11.86
C ILE A 173 -3.15 -1.72 11.55
N VAL A 174 -4.06 -2.11 12.44
CA VAL A 174 -5.50 -1.82 12.39
C VAL A 174 -5.82 -0.87 13.53
N ILE A 175 -6.38 0.29 13.18
CA ILE A 175 -6.80 1.27 14.19
C ILE A 175 -8.02 0.78 14.98
N SER A 176 -8.21 1.28 16.19
CA SER A 176 -9.46 1.17 16.93
C SER A 176 -10.54 2.00 16.25
N ARG A 177 -11.31 1.37 15.36
CA ARG A 177 -12.46 1.98 14.65
C ARG A 177 -13.42 2.73 15.57
N ARG A 178 -13.61 2.23 16.80
CA ARG A 178 -14.44 2.88 17.84
C ARG A 178 -14.05 4.34 18.10
N HIS A 179 -12.75 4.67 18.12
CA HIS A 179 -12.30 6.04 18.36
C HIS A 179 -12.75 6.99 17.25
N VAL A 180 -12.75 6.52 16.00
CA VAL A 180 -13.29 7.27 14.86
C VAL A 180 -14.80 7.44 15.00
N LEU A 181 -15.51 6.37 15.32
CA LEU A 181 -16.98 6.35 15.39
C LEU A 181 -17.53 7.20 16.55
N THR A 182 -16.81 7.28 17.67
CA THR A 182 -17.16 8.14 18.81
C THR A 182 -16.56 9.55 18.71
N GLY A 183 -15.77 9.84 17.68
CA GLY A 183 -15.10 11.13 17.50
C GLY A 183 -13.98 11.40 18.52
N ASP A 184 -13.44 10.35 19.15
CA ASP A 184 -12.32 10.41 20.09
C ASP A 184 -10.97 10.43 19.33
N TRP A 185 -10.72 11.56 18.68
CA TRP A 185 -9.55 11.75 17.84
C TRP A 185 -8.23 11.78 18.63
N GLN A 186 -8.28 12.20 19.89
CA GLN A 186 -7.11 12.18 20.79
C GLN A 186 -6.70 10.74 21.08
N ALA A 187 -7.64 9.86 21.45
CA ALA A 187 -7.30 8.46 21.69
C ALA A 187 -6.81 7.75 20.42
N LEU A 188 -7.35 8.07 19.25
CA LEU A 188 -6.82 7.55 17.97
C LEU A 188 -5.37 8.02 17.73
N TYR A 189 -5.08 9.30 17.98
CA TYR A 189 -3.74 9.85 17.85
C TYR A 189 -2.75 9.17 18.79
N ASP A 190 -3.10 9.03 20.06
CA ASP A 190 -2.25 8.41 21.08
C ASP A 190 -2.02 6.91 20.81
N GLU A 191 -3.08 6.19 20.40
CA GLU A 191 -2.97 4.79 19.95
C GLU A 191 -1.98 4.66 18.78
N MET A 192 -2.14 5.48 17.75
CA MET A 192 -1.30 5.43 16.56
C MET A 192 0.16 5.80 16.88
N ARG A 193 0.40 6.78 17.77
CA ARG A 193 1.76 7.12 18.23
C ARG A 193 2.45 5.95 18.91
N LEU A 194 1.74 5.24 19.78
CA LEU A 194 2.28 4.06 20.46
C LEU A 194 2.56 2.92 19.47
N PHE A 195 1.71 2.73 18.46
CA PHE A 195 1.97 1.78 17.39
C PHE A 195 3.18 2.17 16.53
N ARG A 196 3.32 3.45 16.18
CA ARG A 196 4.48 3.98 15.48
C ARG A 196 5.77 3.76 16.28
N GLU A 197 5.77 4.06 17.57
CA GLU A 197 6.91 3.81 18.45
C GLU A 197 7.28 2.33 18.51
N ALA A 198 6.28 1.45 18.67
CA ALA A 198 6.49 0.00 18.72
C ALA A 198 7.06 -0.59 17.42
N CYS A 199 6.85 0.07 16.28
CA CYS A 199 7.44 -0.35 15.01
C CYS A 199 8.95 -0.09 14.93
N GLY A 200 9.51 0.81 15.75
CA GLY A 200 10.90 1.25 15.62
C GLY A 200 11.19 1.73 14.19
N ASP A 201 12.16 1.12 13.53
CA ASP A 201 12.55 1.44 12.15
C ASP A 201 11.60 0.87 11.10
N ALA A 202 10.77 -0.13 11.44
CA ALA A 202 9.81 -0.71 10.52
C ALA A 202 8.75 0.31 10.09
N HIS A 203 8.39 0.30 8.81
CA HIS A 203 7.37 1.20 8.28
C HIS A 203 5.99 0.86 8.78
N VAL A 204 5.26 1.84 9.30
CA VAL A 204 3.90 1.63 9.79
C VAL A 204 2.87 2.07 8.75
N LYS A 205 1.99 1.13 8.37
CA LYS A 205 0.85 1.38 7.48
C LYS A 205 -0.43 1.30 8.30
N ALA A 206 -1.09 2.42 8.51
CA ALA A 206 -2.32 2.51 9.29
C ALA A 206 -3.53 2.07 8.45
N ILE A 207 -4.04 0.87 8.70
CA ILE A 207 -5.32 0.39 8.15
C ILE A 207 -6.45 1.10 8.89
N LEU A 208 -7.20 1.92 8.14
CA LEU A 208 -8.33 2.67 8.70
C LEU A 208 -9.63 1.85 8.75
N ALA A 209 -9.71 0.77 7.98
CA ALA A 209 -10.93 -0.02 7.78
C ALA A 209 -12.11 0.85 7.30
N THR A 210 -11.88 1.60 6.23
CA THR A 210 -12.73 2.69 5.76
C THR A 210 -14.19 2.31 5.49
N GLY A 211 -14.48 1.05 5.14
CA GLY A 211 -15.85 0.57 4.95
C GLY A 211 -16.69 0.59 6.22
N GLU A 212 -16.06 0.66 7.39
CA GLU A 212 -16.72 0.60 8.70
C GLU A 212 -16.66 1.94 9.46
N LEU A 213 -16.11 2.99 8.84
CA LEU A 213 -15.99 4.32 9.46
C LEU A 213 -17.22 5.21 9.26
N GLY A 214 -18.26 4.69 8.60
CA GLY A 214 -19.55 5.34 8.36
C GLY A 214 -19.53 6.40 7.26
N THR A 215 -18.74 7.47 7.42
CA THR A 215 -18.75 8.60 6.47
C THR A 215 -17.38 8.87 5.86
N LEU A 216 -17.36 9.42 4.65
CA LEU A 216 -16.13 9.92 4.01
C LEU A 216 -15.44 11.01 4.84
N ARG A 217 -16.19 11.75 5.67
CA ARG A 217 -15.63 12.76 6.58
C ARG A 217 -14.83 12.10 7.70
N ASN A 218 -15.33 11.00 8.26
CA ASN A 218 -14.61 10.21 9.25
C ASN A 218 -13.34 9.59 8.65
N VAL A 219 -13.41 9.09 7.42
CA VAL A 219 -12.22 8.60 6.68
C VAL A 219 -11.16 9.70 6.54
N ALA A 220 -11.56 10.90 6.12
CA ALA A 220 -10.66 12.05 5.95
C ALA A 220 -9.99 12.44 7.28
N ARG A 221 -10.77 12.52 8.36
CA ARG A 221 -10.29 12.86 9.70
C ARG A 221 -9.36 11.80 10.26
N ALA A 222 -9.74 10.53 10.18
CA ALA A 222 -8.89 9.41 10.62
C ALA A 222 -7.56 9.38 9.86
N SER A 223 -7.59 9.64 8.55
CA SER A 223 -6.38 9.76 7.72
C SER A 223 -5.45 10.83 8.26
N LEU A 224 -5.98 12.03 8.51
CA LEU A 224 -5.21 13.16 9.02
C LEU A 224 -4.62 12.87 10.40
N VAL A 225 -5.42 12.34 11.33
CA VAL A 225 -4.99 11.98 12.68
C VAL A 225 -3.87 10.94 12.64
N CYS A 226 -4.00 9.90 11.81
CA CYS A 226 -2.96 8.88 11.68
C CYS A 226 -1.66 9.46 11.09
N MET A 227 -1.75 10.36 10.11
CA MET A 227 -0.58 11.05 9.56
C MET A 227 0.10 11.95 10.59
N MET A 228 -0.65 12.72 11.37
CA MET A 228 -0.11 13.52 12.48
C MET A 228 0.56 12.64 13.53
N ALA A 229 0.02 11.46 13.81
CA ALA A 229 0.60 10.50 14.74
C ALA A 229 1.85 9.77 14.18
N GLY A 230 2.25 10.06 12.93
CA GLY A 230 3.44 9.49 12.32
C GLY A 230 3.17 8.21 11.53
N ALA A 231 2.00 8.04 10.91
CA ALA A 231 1.84 6.97 9.93
C ALA A 231 2.75 7.21 8.71
N ASP A 232 3.44 6.17 8.24
CA ASP A 232 4.24 6.23 7.00
C ASP A 232 3.35 6.02 5.78
N PHE A 233 2.35 5.16 5.93
CA PHE A 233 1.27 4.96 4.97
C PHE A 233 -0.09 5.02 5.67
N ILE A 234 -1.09 5.53 4.96
CA ILE A 234 -2.48 5.25 5.28
C ILE A 234 -3.04 4.21 4.30
N LYS A 235 -3.72 3.20 4.85
CA LYS A 235 -4.25 2.04 4.13
C LYS A 235 -5.77 1.99 4.28
N THR A 236 -6.49 1.68 3.21
CA THR A 236 -7.96 1.72 3.22
C THR A 236 -8.55 0.66 4.16
N SER A 237 -8.26 -0.61 3.92
CA SER A 237 -9.06 -1.72 4.47
C SER A 237 -8.18 -2.91 4.84
N THR A 238 -8.69 -3.81 5.67
CA THR A 238 -7.97 -5.06 5.99
C THR A 238 -8.05 -6.06 4.83
N GLY A 239 -9.03 -5.90 3.94
CA GLY A 239 -9.34 -6.89 2.90
C GLY A 239 -10.28 -7.99 3.41
N LYS A 240 -10.80 -7.85 4.64
CA LYS A 240 -11.73 -8.79 5.29
C LYS A 240 -13.11 -8.18 5.53
N GLU A 241 -13.27 -6.87 5.35
CA GLU A 241 -14.56 -6.19 5.42
C GLU A 241 -15.43 -6.50 4.19
N SER A 242 -16.75 -6.27 4.30
CA SER A 242 -17.67 -6.36 3.17
C SER A 242 -17.44 -5.27 2.13
N VAL A 243 -17.12 -4.05 2.59
CA VAL A 243 -16.75 -2.91 1.74
C VAL A 243 -15.29 -2.56 1.99
N ASN A 244 -14.45 -2.70 0.96
CA ASN A 244 -13.02 -2.44 1.03
C ASN A 244 -12.65 -1.12 0.31
N ALA A 245 -11.54 -1.10 -0.44
CA ALA A 245 -11.12 0.06 -1.20
C ALA A 245 -12.16 0.44 -2.26
N THR A 246 -12.53 1.72 -2.29
CA THR A 246 -13.35 2.30 -3.35
C THR A 246 -12.69 3.59 -3.86
N LEU A 247 -12.98 4.00 -5.09
CA LEU A 247 -12.46 5.26 -5.63
C LEU A 247 -12.89 6.48 -4.79
N PRO A 248 -14.15 6.61 -4.30
CA PRO A 248 -14.56 7.69 -3.39
C PRO A 248 -13.69 7.78 -2.12
N VAL A 249 -13.51 6.66 -1.43
CA VAL A 249 -12.64 6.57 -0.24
C VAL A 249 -11.21 6.96 -0.59
N SER A 250 -10.70 6.45 -1.71
CA SER A 250 -9.34 6.71 -2.16
C SER A 250 -9.09 8.18 -2.46
N LEU A 251 -10.02 8.83 -3.16
CA LEU A 251 -9.91 10.26 -3.47
C LEU A 251 -9.81 11.08 -2.19
N VAL A 252 -10.58 10.73 -1.16
CA VAL A 252 -10.56 11.41 0.14
C VAL A 252 -9.21 11.25 0.83
N MET A 253 -8.71 10.01 0.93
CA MET A 253 -7.44 9.72 1.59
C MET A 253 -6.25 10.36 0.85
N ILE A 254 -6.23 10.26 -0.48
CA ILE A 254 -5.18 10.85 -1.33
C ILE A 254 -5.17 12.38 -1.23
N ARG A 255 -6.34 13.03 -1.15
CA ARG A 255 -6.42 14.47 -0.91
C ARG A 255 -5.94 14.86 0.48
N ALA A 256 -6.27 14.07 1.50
CA ALA A 256 -5.72 14.28 2.84
C ALA A 256 -4.18 14.22 2.82
N ILE A 257 -3.58 13.26 2.10
CA ILE A 257 -2.12 13.17 1.91
C ILE A 257 -1.58 14.42 1.20
N ARG A 258 -2.24 14.88 0.14
CA ARG A 258 -1.84 16.08 -0.60
C ARG A 258 -1.81 17.29 0.32
N ASP A 259 -2.90 17.53 1.04
CA ASP A 259 -3.07 18.68 1.90
C ASP A 259 -2.09 18.61 3.09
N TYR A 260 -1.82 17.40 3.60
CA TYR A 260 -0.78 17.14 4.61
C TYR A 260 0.62 17.48 4.11
N HIS A 261 0.99 17.00 2.92
CA HIS A 261 2.29 17.31 2.32
C HIS A 261 2.44 18.80 2.00
N GLN A 262 1.40 19.48 1.52
CA GLN A 262 1.44 20.92 1.26
C GLN A 262 1.68 21.73 2.54
N ARG A 263 1.10 21.32 3.67
CA ARG A 263 1.24 22.02 4.95
C ARG A 263 2.54 21.70 5.69
N THR A 264 3.03 20.46 5.59
CA THR A 264 4.15 19.97 6.41
C THR A 264 5.44 19.70 5.65
N GLY A 265 5.38 19.56 4.31
CA GLY A 265 6.50 19.11 3.48
C GLY A 265 6.79 17.60 3.58
N HIS A 266 6.11 16.86 4.45
CA HIS A 266 6.34 15.43 4.64
C HIS A 266 5.46 14.59 3.71
N ARG A 267 6.07 13.56 3.11
CA ARG A 267 5.34 12.62 2.25
C ARG A 267 4.82 11.46 3.08
N VAL A 268 3.58 11.08 2.81
CA VAL A 268 2.93 9.89 3.37
C VAL A 268 2.48 9.04 2.20
N GLY A 269 2.68 7.73 2.31
CA GLY A 269 2.26 6.78 1.31
C GLY A 269 0.77 6.44 1.37
N TYR A 270 0.25 5.94 0.24
CA TYR A 270 -1.12 5.49 0.12
C TYR A 270 -1.18 4.00 -0.25
N LYS A 271 -2.00 3.21 0.46
CA LYS A 271 -2.19 1.79 0.14
C LYS A 271 -3.67 1.41 0.03
N PRO A 272 -4.26 1.39 -1.18
CA PRO A 272 -5.58 0.81 -1.36
C PRO A 272 -5.49 -0.72 -1.26
N ALA A 273 -6.40 -1.33 -0.50
CA ALA A 273 -6.42 -2.77 -0.23
C ALA A 273 -7.83 -3.34 -0.18
N GLY A 274 -7.98 -4.58 -0.67
CA GLY A 274 -9.24 -5.32 -0.74
C GLY A 274 -10.13 -4.89 -1.92
N GLY A 275 -10.67 -5.87 -2.65
CA GLY A 275 -11.57 -5.64 -3.79
C GLY A 275 -10.90 -5.21 -5.11
N ILE A 276 -9.58 -5.03 -5.14
CA ILE A 276 -8.81 -4.66 -6.33
C ILE A 276 -8.24 -5.94 -6.93
N SER A 277 -8.94 -6.50 -7.92
CA SER A 277 -8.61 -7.79 -8.51
C SER A 277 -8.38 -7.75 -10.02
N THR A 278 -8.65 -6.61 -10.67
CA THR A 278 -8.51 -6.47 -12.13
C THR A 278 -7.46 -5.45 -12.55
N ALA A 279 -6.83 -5.69 -13.69
CA ALA A 279 -5.91 -4.77 -14.36
C ALA A 279 -6.57 -3.40 -14.60
N LYS A 280 -7.86 -3.38 -14.95
CA LYS A 280 -8.63 -2.15 -15.13
C LYS A 280 -8.73 -1.35 -13.83
N ASP A 281 -8.97 -2.00 -12.70
CA ASP A 281 -9.00 -1.33 -11.41
C ASP A 281 -7.64 -0.70 -11.11
N ALA A 282 -6.55 -1.46 -11.26
CA ALA A 282 -5.21 -0.94 -11.03
C ALA A 282 -4.94 0.35 -11.84
N LEU A 283 -5.32 0.38 -13.13
CA LEU A 283 -5.19 1.58 -13.97
C LEU A 283 -5.98 2.78 -13.43
N ASN A 284 -7.20 2.56 -12.93
CA ASN A 284 -8.02 3.62 -12.34
C ASN A 284 -7.35 4.22 -11.08
N TYR A 285 -6.80 3.37 -10.22
CA TYR A 285 -6.10 3.82 -9.01
C TYR A 285 -4.79 4.56 -9.33
N LEU A 286 -3.99 4.05 -10.28
CA LEU A 286 -2.77 4.74 -10.73
C LEU A 286 -3.08 6.10 -11.35
N ALA A 287 -4.15 6.20 -12.15
CA ALA A 287 -4.58 7.46 -12.76
C ALA A 287 -5.03 8.47 -11.71
N LEU A 288 -5.83 8.02 -10.73
CA LEU A 288 -6.26 8.83 -9.61
C LEU A 288 -5.07 9.37 -8.81
N LEU A 289 -4.11 8.49 -8.48
CA LEU A 289 -2.92 8.89 -7.73
C LEU A 289 -2.08 9.90 -8.50
N LYS A 290 -1.87 9.66 -9.81
CA LYS A 290 -1.13 10.58 -10.68
C LYS A 290 -1.79 11.94 -10.79
N ASP A 291 -3.12 11.99 -10.93
CA ASP A 291 -3.87 13.25 -11.08
C ASP A 291 -3.86 14.08 -9.78
N GLU A 292 -3.86 13.45 -8.60
CA GLU A 292 -3.98 14.18 -7.32
C GLU A 292 -2.62 14.41 -6.61
N LEU A 293 -1.63 13.51 -6.77
CA LEU A 293 -0.31 13.58 -6.09
C LEU A 293 0.90 13.61 -7.03
N GLY A 294 0.70 13.35 -8.33
CA GLY A 294 1.76 13.37 -9.33
C GLY A 294 2.64 12.12 -9.37
N THR A 295 3.58 12.09 -10.31
CA THR A 295 4.39 10.91 -10.63
C THR A 295 5.26 10.43 -9.48
N ARG A 296 5.68 11.32 -8.57
CA ARG A 296 6.52 10.92 -7.43
C ARG A 296 5.82 9.90 -6.53
N TRP A 297 4.50 9.98 -6.38
CA TRP A 297 3.75 9.01 -5.57
C TRP A 297 3.56 7.66 -6.27
N LEU A 298 3.84 7.54 -7.57
CA LEU A 298 3.87 6.27 -8.28
C LEU A 298 5.20 5.55 -8.03
N GLN A 299 5.64 5.42 -6.78
CA GLN A 299 6.84 4.67 -6.40
C GLN A 299 6.53 3.77 -5.21
N PRO A 300 7.22 2.62 -5.08
CA PRO A 300 6.91 1.65 -4.02
C PRO A 300 6.99 2.23 -2.60
N ASP A 301 7.80 3.28 -2.40
CA ASP A 301 7.92 3.93 -1.09
C ASP A 301 6.79 4.90 -0.75
N LEU A 302 5.87 5.19 -1.69
CA LEU A 302 4.73 6.08 -1.49
C LEU A 302 3.39 5.52 -1.99
N PHE A 303 3.39 4.39 -2.69
CA PHE A 303 2.15 3.76 -3.12
C PHE A 303 2.27 2.26 -3.23
N ARG A 304 1.25 1.55 -2.71
CA ARG A 304 1.19 0.09 -2.75
C ARG A 304 -0.24 -0.40 -3.03
N PHE A 305 -0.41 -1.47 -3.80
CA PHE A 305 -1.66 -2.23 -3.85
C PHE A 305 -1.62 -3.38 -2.83
N GLY A 306 -2.54 -3.41 -1.87
CA GLY A 306 -2.75 -4.60 -1.04
C GLY A 306 -3.64 -5.60 -1.76
N ALA A 307 -3.05 -6.59 -2.45
CA ALA A 307 -3.78 -7.52 -3.28
C ALA A 307 -3.19 -8.94 -3.29
N SER A 308 -4.06 -9.94 -3.47
CA SER A 308 -3.70 -11.35 -3.65
C SER A 308 -3.87 -11.80 -5.09
N SER A 309 -5.02 -11.51 -5.72
CA SER A 309 -5.38 -11.98 -7.08
C SER A 309 -5.04 -11.02 -8.22
N LEU A 310 -4.76 -9.75 -7.92
CA LEU A 310 -4.49 -8.71 -8.92
C LEU A 310 -3.32 -9.07 -9.85
N LEU A 311 -2.23 -9.59 -9.29
CA LEU A 311 -1.04 -9.94 -10.07
C LEU A 311 -1.38 -10.94 -11.18
N GLY A 312 -2.15 -11.98 -10.87
CA GLY A 312 -2.55 -12.98 -11.85
C GLY A 312 -3.41 -12.40 -12.97
N ASP A 313 -4.29 -11.43 -12.69
CA ASP A 313 -5.05 -10.76 -13.75
C ASP A 313 -4.16 -9.89 -14.64
N ILE A 314 -3.24 -9.13 -14.04
CA ILE A 314 -2.29 -8.31 -14.79
C ILE A 314 -1.43 -9.17 -15.71
N GLU A 315 -0.89 -10.28 -15.23
CA GLU A 315 -0.09 -11.19 -16.05
C GLU A 315 -0.86 -11.73 -17.26
N ARG A 316 -2.14 -12.11 -17.08
CA ARG A 316 -2.98 -12.55 -18.19
C ARG A 316 -3.14 -11.46 -19.25
N GLN A 317 -3.31 -10.20 -18.82
CA GLN A 317 -3.42 -9.07 -19.76
C GLN A 317 -2.10 -8.81 -20.49
N LEU A 318 -0.95 -8.95 -19.81
CA LEU A 318 0.36 -8.80 -20.44
C LEU A 318 0.65 -9.94 -21.43
N GLU A 319 0.34 -11.19 -21.07
CA GLU A 319 0.46 -12.34 -22.00
C GLU A 319 -0.43 -12.15 -23.22
N HIS A 320 -1.67 -11.70 -23.03
CA HIS A 320 -2.57 -11.41 -24.14
C HIS A 320 -2.06 -10.27 -25.04
N HIS A 321 -1.51 -9.20 -24.45
CA HIS A 321 -0.92 -8.09 -25.20
C HIS A 321 0.25 -8.54 -26.08
N VAL A 322 1.10 -9.43 -25.57
CA VAL A 322 2.28 -9.93 -26.31
C VAL A 322 1.91 -10.99 -27.34
N THR A 323 1.04 -11.94 -26.98
CA THR A 323 0.81 -13.16 -27.79
C THR A 323 -0.45 -13.08 -28.65
N GLY A 324 -1.36 -12.15 -28.37
CA GLY A 324 -2.71 -12.11 -28.95
C GLY A 324 -3.65 -13.21 -28.44
N GLN A 325 -3.19 -14.13 -27.57
CA GLN A 325 -3.99 -15.23 -27.05
C GLN A 325 -4.35 -15.02 -25.58
N TYR A 326 -5.56 -15.40 -25.19
CA TYR A 326 -5.93 -15.39 -23.77
C TYR A 326 -5.20 -16.52 -23.04
N SER A 327 -4.56 -16.17 -21.93
CA SER A 327 -3.83 -17.16 -21.13
C SER A 327 -4.77 -18.13 -20.42
N ALA A 328 -4.44 -19.41 -20.46
CA ALA A 328 -5.15 -20.44 -19.70
C ALA A 328 -4.86 -20.29 -18.20
N GLY A 329 -5.87 -20.45 -17.35
CA GLY A 329 -5.76 -20.18 -15.90
C GLY A 329 -4.64 -20.94 -15.17
N TYR A 330 -4.23 -22.11 -15.65
CA TYR A 330 -3.15 -22.92 -15.05
C TYR A 330 -1.73 -22.38 -15.36
N ARG A 331 -1.58 -21.44 -16.30
CA ARG A 331 -0.26 -20.86 -16.67
C ARG A 331 0.25 -19.84 -15.65
N HIS A 332 -0.62 -19.37 -14.76
CA HIS A 332 -0.27 -18.44 -13.67
C HIS A 332 -0.60 -19.08 -12.31
N PRO A 333 0.22 -20.05 -11.85
CA PRO A 333 -0.06 -20.78 -10.63
C PRO A 333 0.07 -19.86 -9.41
N MET A 334 -1.07 -19.39 -8.89
CA MET A 334 -1.26 -18.82 -7.54
C MET A 334 -2.76 -18.67 -7.16
N GLY A 335 -3.65 -19.41 -7.85
CA GLY A 335 -5.05 -19.58 -7.47
C GLY A 335 -5.21 -20.66 -6.41
#